data_AF-A0A1G1NAZ7-F1
#
_entry.id   AF-A0A1G1NAZ7-F1
#
_cell.length_a   1.000
_cell.length_b   1.000
_cell.length_c   1.000
_cell.angle_alpha   90.00
_cell.angle_beta   90.00
_cell.angle_gamma   90.00
#
_symmetry.space_group_name_H-M   'P 1'
#
loop_
_entity.id
_entity.type
_entity.pdbx_description
1 polymer ?
#
loop_
_entity_poly.entity_id
_entity_poly.type
_entity_poly.pdbx_seq_one_letter_code
_entity_poly.pdbx_strand_id
1 'polypeptide(L)' 'MISQVRKFVGEVAVELKKVSWSTRQELIDSTWIVLISSALLGVFIATTDFFLAKFLSLIIKY' A
#
# COMPACT_ATOMS: atom_id res chain seq x y z
N MET A 1 18.75 -31.03 -20.53
CA MET A 1 17.83 -30.34 -19.59
C MET A 1 18.47 -29.08 -18.99
N ILE A 2 19.68 -29.14 -18.42
CA ILE A 2 20.35 -27.97 -17.81
C ILE A 2 20.59 -26.79 -18.77
N SER A 3 20.85 -27.04 -20.06
CA SER A 3 21.04 -25.96 -21.05
C SER A 3 19.75 -25.18 -21.35
N GLN A 4 18.60 -25.84 -21.33
CA GLN A 4 17.28 -25.23 -21.56
C GLN A 4 16.93 -24.27 -20.41
N VAL A 5 17.17 -24.68 -19.16
CA VAL A 5 16.95 -23.83 -17.98
C VAL A 5 17.85 -22.60 -18.00
N ARG A 6 19.13 -22.77 -18.38
CA ARG A 6 20.08 -21.65 -18.48
C ARG A 6 19.67 -20.62 -19.55
N LYS A 7 19.09 -21.10 -20.64
CA LYS A 7 18.56 -20.26 -21.72
C LYS A 7 17.30 -19.51 -21.28
N PHE A 8 16.38 -20.20 -20.60
CA PHE A 8 15.15 -19.62 -20.06
C PHE A 8 15.41 -18.53 -19.01
N VAL A 9 16.36 -18.75 -18.09
CA VAL A 9 16.78 -17.72 -17.12
C VAL A 9 17.41 -16.50 -17.82
N GLY A 10 18.17 -16.73 -18.90
CA GLY A 10 18.72 -15.65 -19.72
C GLY A 10 17.63 -14.83 -20.42
N GLU A 11 16.62 -15.49 -20.99
CA GLU A 11 15.48 -14.85 -21.65
C GLU A 11 14.62 -14.06 -20.66
N VAL A 12 14.30 -14.63 -19.49
CA VAL A 12 13.57 -13.94 -18.41
C VAL A 12 14.34 -12.73 -17.89
N ALA A 13 15.66 -12.80 -17.77
CA ALA A 13 16.48 -11.66 -17.37
C ALA A 13 16.48 -10.52 -18.40
N VAL A 14 16.33 -10.83 -19.69
CA VAL A 14 16.19 -9.83 -20.76
C VAL A 14 14.81 -9.18 -20.74
N GLU A 15 13.75 -9.95 -20.47
CA GLU A 15 12.39 -9.40 -20.33
C GLU A 15 12.23 -8.55 -19.06
N LEU A 16 12.82 -8.97 -17.93
CA LEU A 16 12.85 -8.20 -16.68
C LEU A 16 13.61 -6.86 -16.82
N LYS A 17 14.51 -6.74 -17.79
CA LYS A 17 15.14 -5.45 -18.14
C LYS A 17 14.27 -4.54 -19.00
N LYS A 18 13.28 -5.10 -19.70
CA LYS A 18 12.25 -4.33 -20.42
C LYS A 18 11.12 -3.88 -19.52
N VAL A 19 11.02 -4.42 -18.31
CA VAL A 19 10.13 -3.90 -17.28
C VAL A 19 10.56 -2.48 -16.98
N SER A 20 9.67 -1.53 -17.28
CA SER A 20 9.79 -0.13 -16.90
C SER A 20 9.66 -0.04 -15.38
N TRP A 21 10.75 -0.27 -14.67
CA TRP A 21 10.84 0.04 -13.26
C TRP A 21 10.51 1.52 -13.10
N SER A 22 9.54 1.80 -12.23
CA SER A 22 9.20 3.17 -11.89
C SER A 22 10.44 3.89 -11.39
N THR A 23 10.56 5.15 -11.74
CA THR A 23 11.71 5.94 -11.32
C THR A 23 11.67 6.12 -9.80
N ARG A 24 12.84 6.32 -9.16
CA ARG A 24 12.92 6.51 -7.70
C ARG A 24 12.00 7.62 -7.19
N GLN A 25 11.72 8.63 -8.02
CA GLN A 25 10.78 9.71 -7.73
C GLN A 25 9.33 9.22 -7.68
N GLU A 26 8.88 8.49 -8.71
CA GLU A 26 7.52 7.93 -8.74
C GLU A 26 7.23 6.98 -7.56
N LEU A 27 8.23 6.23 -7.11
CA LEU A 27 8.13 5.38 -5.93
C LEU A 27 7.89 6.19 -4.64
N ILE A 28 8.59 7.32 -4.50
CA ILE A 28 8.42 8.21 -3.35
C ILE A 28 7.05 8.88 -3.41
N ASP A 29 6.66 9.38 -4.59
CA ASP A 29 5.37 10.05 -4.79
C ASP A 29 4.20 9.09 -4.49
N SER A 30 4.29 7.85 -4.97
CA SER A 30 3.30 6.81 -4.70
C SER A 30 3.22 6.47 -3.20
N THR A 31 4.37 6.39 -2.52
CA THR A 31 4.42 6.12 -1.07
C THR A 31 3.80 7.28 -0.27
N TRP A 32 4.04 8.52 -0.69
CA TRP A 32 3.48 9.71 -0.05
C TRP A 32 1.96 9.76 -0.13
N ILE A 33 1.39 9.42 -1.30
CA ILE A 33 -0.07 9.32 -1.49
C ILE A 33 -0.68 8.26 -0.57
N VAL A 34 -0.01 7.10 -0.43
CA VAL A 34 -0.49 6.03 0.46
C VAL A 34 -0.44 6.46 1.93
N LEU A 35 0.63 7.14 2.36
CA LEU A 35 0.72 7.68 3.72
C LEU A 35 -0.40 8.67 4.04
N ILE A 36 -0.66 9.61 3.13
CA ILE A 36 -1.73 10.61 3.32
C ILE A 36 -3.10 9.93 3.36
N SER A 37 -3.38 9.02 2.42
CA SER A 37 -4.68 8.33 2.37
C SER A 37 -4.91 7.44 3.60
N SER A 38 -3.88 6.73 4.07
CA SER A 38 -3.94 5.94 5.30
C SER A 38 -4.14 6.82 6.54
N ALA A 39 -3.44 7.96 6.63
CA ALA A 39 -3.61 8.91 7.74
C ALA A 39 -5.03 9.48 7.78
N LEU A 40 -5.59 9.85 6.62
CA LEU A 40 -6.96 10.39 6.51
C LEU A 40 -8.00 9.34 6.94
N LEU A 41 -7.85 8.09 6.50
CA LEU A 41 -8.70 6.99 6.94
C LEU A 41 -8.56 6.74 8.45
N GLY A 42 -7.34 6.79 8.99
CA GLY A 42 -7.09 6.65 10.42
C GLY A 42 -7.79 7.72 11.25
N VAL A 43 -7.74 8.99 10.81
CA VAL A 43 -8.47 10.09 11.46
C VAL A 43 -9.97 9.89 11.39
N PHE A 44 -10.49 9.43 10.25
CA PHE A 44 -11.92 9.13 10.10
C PHE A 44 -12.37 8.07 11.08
N ILE A 45 -11.70 6.91 11.11
CA ILE A 45 -12.01 5.80 12.03
C ILE A 45 -11.93 6.27 13.47
N ALA A 46 -10.84 6.94 13.85
CA ALA A 46 -10.68 7.45 15.21
C ALA A 46 -11.84 8.38 15.60
N THR A 47 -12.21 9.31 14.72
CA THR A 47 -13.32 10.24 14.96
C THR A 47 -14.64 9.49 15.15
N THR A 48 -14.92 8.52 14.29
CA THR A 48 -16.12 7.68 14.40
C THR A 48 -16.15 6.90 15.72
N ASP A 49 -15.04 6.27 16.10
CA ASP A 49 -14.95 5.49 17.34
C ASP A 49 -15.15 6.37 18.58
N PHE A 50 -14.50 7.55 18.63
CA PHE A 50 -14.69 8.51 19.71
C PHE A 50 -16.12 9.03 19.79
N PHE A 51 -16.74 9.32 18.64
CA PHE A 51 -18.11 9.78 18.57
C PHE A 51 -19.09 8.71 19.07
N LEU A 52 -18.95 7.46 18.58
CA LEU A 52 -19.78 6.33 19.01
C LEU A 52 -19.60 6.04 20.50
N ALA A 53 -18.36 5.99 21.00
CA ALA A 53 -18.07 5.72 22.40
C ALA A 53 -18.70 6.78 23.32
N LYS A 54 -18.61 8.06 22.95
CA LYS A 54 -19.22 9.15 23.70
C LYS A 54 -20.74 9.07 23.66
N PHE A 55 -21.33 8.80 22.50
CA PHE A 55 -22.77 8.64 22.34
C PHE A 55 -23.33 7.46 23.15
N LEU A 56 -22.69 6.30 23.07
CA LEU A 56 -23.00 5.11 23.87
C LEU A 56 -22.88 5.41 25.37
N SER A 57 -21.83 6.10 25.80
CA SER A 57 -21.67 6.46 27.22
C SER A 57 -22.79 7.36 27.74
N LEU A 58 -23.35 8.21 26.87
CA LEU A 58 -24.45 9.11 27.20
C LEU A 58 -25.76 8.32 27.33
N ILE A 59 -25.99 7.35 26.46
CA ILE A 59 -27.16 6.46 26.50
C ILE A 59 -27.09 5.51 27.71
N ILE A 60 -25.94 4.92 28.00
CA ILE A 60 -25.81 3.93 29.10
C ILE A 60 -25.83 4.61 30.47
N LYS A 61 -25.36 5.86 30.57
CA LYS A 61 -25.36 6.63 31.81
C LYS A 61 -26.72 7.28 32.12
N TYR A 62 -27.64 7.31 31.16
CA TYR A 62 -29.01 7.79 31.32
C TYR A 62 -29.96 6.60 31.51
#